data_AF-A0A7C1S2Q9-F1
#
_entry.id   AF-A0A7C1S2Q9-F1
#
_cell.length_a   1.000
_cell.length_b   1.000
_cell.length_c   1.000
_cell.angle_alpha   90.00
_cell.angle_beta   90.00
_cell.angle_gamma   90.00
#
_symmetry.space_group_name_H-M   'P 1'
#
loop_
_entity.id
_entity.type
_entity.pdbx_description
1 polymer ?
#
loop_
_entity_poly.entity_id
_entity_poly.type
_entity_poly.pdbx_seq_one_letter_code
_entity_poly.pdbx_strand_id
1 'polypeptide(L)'
;MSRRKADQKYKKKERAIRHEFYKKVGESCVFCDSERTLSCHRKDGKSHMRIAKLTLRQVQKENPEDYVRLCFRCHYGVHWVMKHFGLTWEEIEEFIG
;
A
#
# COMPACT_ATOMS: atom_id res chain seq x y z
N MET A 1 -34.50 -6.57 -8.62
CA MET A 1 -33.48 -6.36 -7.55
C MET A 1 -33.51 -4.88 -7.16
N SER A 2 -33.69 -4.50 -5.89
CA SER A 2 -33.69 -3.08 -5.53
C SER A 2 -32.29 -2.46 -5.62
N ARG A 3 -32.17 -1.20 -6.05
CA ARG A 3 -30.88 -0.48 -6.18
C ARG A 3 -30.02 -0.60 -4.91
N ARG A 4 -30.64 -0.50 -3.72
CA ARG A 4 -29.98 -0.64 -2.42
C ARG A 4 -29.26 -1.99 -2.22
N LYS A 5 -29.85 -3.10 -2.69
CA LYS A 5 -29.23 -4.44 -2.60
C LYS A 5 -28.04 -4.58 -3.56
N ALA A 6 -28.12 -3.97 -4.74
CA ALA A 6 -27.02 -3.95 -5.70
C ALA A 6 -25.81 -3.13 -5.18
N ASP A 7 -26.07 -1.96 -4.59
CA ASP A 7 -25.03 -1.11 -4.01
C ASP A 7 -24.30 -1.78 -2.84
N GLN A 8 -25.03 -2.48 -1.96
CA GLN A 8 -24.41 -3.26 -0.88
C GLN A 8 -23.51 -4.37 -1.42
N LYS A 9 -23.98 -5.11 -2.44
CA LYS A 9 -23.20 -6.17 -3.07
C LYS A 9 -21.92 -5.61 -3.70
N TYR A 10 -22.00 -4.46 -4.39
CA TYR A 10 -20.85 -3.77 -4.96
C TYR A 10 -19.84 -3.36 -3.88
N LYS A 11 -20.29 -2.68 -2.81
CA LYS A 11 -19.40 -2.26 -1.71
C LYS A 11 -18.74 -3.44 -1.01
N LYS A 12 -19.43 -4.57 -0.85
CA LYS A 12 -18.85 -5.80 -0.27
C LYS A 12 -17.74 -6.35 -1.16
N LYS A 13 -17.97 -6.42 -2.48
CA LYS A 13 -16.94 -6.82 -3.46
C LYS A 13 -15.75 -5.87 -3.43
N GLU A 14 -16.01 -4.57 -3.34
CA GLU A 14 -14.97 -3.54 -3.29
C GLU A 14 -14.04 -3.71 -2.09
N ARG A 15 -14.63 -3.92 -0.91
CA ARG A 15 -13.89 -4.20 0.33
C ARG A 15 -13.08 -5.47 0.23
N ALA A 16 -13.66 -6.54 -0.31
CA ALA A 16 -12.96 -7.83 -0.44
C ALA A 16 -11.70 -7.72 -1.32
N ILE A 17 -11.81 -7.04 -2.47
CA ILE A 17 -10.67 -6.85 -3.38
C ILE A 17 -9.56 -6.01 -2.73
N ARG A 18 -9.90 -4.92 -2.04
CA ARG A 18 -8.91 -4.10 -1.32
C ARG A 18 -8.27 -4.87 -0.18
N HIS A 19 -9.05 -5.65 0.55
CA HIS A 19 -8.54 -6.47 1.64
C HIS A 19 -7.54 -7.51 1.12
N GLU A 20 -7.86 -8.19 0.02
CA GLU A 20 -6.94 -9.13 -0.63
C GLU A 20 -5.65 -8.44 -1.09
N PHE A 21 -5.76 -7.23 -1.67
CA PHE A 21 -4.59 -6.43 -2.04
C PHE A 21 -3.71 -6.14 -0.81
N TYR A 22 -4.27 -5.58 0.27
CA TYR A 22 -3.48 -5.27 1.47
C TYR A 22 -2.86 -6.51 2.10
N LYS A 23 -3.57 -7.64 2.13
CA LYS A 23 -3.03 -8.91 2.63
C LYS A 23 -1.79 -9.36 1.84
N LYS A 24 -1.77 -9.17 0.52
CA LYS A 24 -0.61 -9.49 -0.32
C LYS A 24 0.57 -8.54 -0.08
N VAL A 25 0.30 -7.26 0.16
CA VAL A 25 1.35 -6.27 0.49
C VAL A 25 1.95 -6.49 1.88
N GLY A 26 1.18 -7.06 2.81
CA GLY A 26 1.59 -7.34 4.18
C GLY A 26 0.66 -6.70 5.22
N GLU A 27 0.76 -7.17 6.47
CA GLU A 27 -0.11 -6.73 7.58
C GLU A 27 0.64 -5.94 8.66
N SER A 28 1.97 -5.91 8.60
CA SER A 28 2.86 -5.18 9.51
C SER A 28 3.84 -4.26 8.75
N CYS A 29 4.49 -3.35 9.46
CA CYS A 29 5.53 -2.50 8.88
C CYS A 29 6.79 -3.33 8.59
N VAL A 30 7.26 -3.35 7.35
CA VAL A 30 8.42 -4.19 6.96
C VAL A 30 9.73 -3.86 7.70
N PHE A 31 9.87 -2.66 8.26
CA PHE A 31 11.09 -2.24 8.98
C PHE A 31 11.02 -2.28 10.50
N CYS A 32 9.83 -2.39 11.09
CA CYS A 32 9.72 -2.32 12.55
C CYS A 32 8.57 -3.13 13.13
N ASP A 33 7.94 -3.96 12.30
CA ASP A 33 6.83 -4.88 12.62
C ASP A 33 5.60 -4.23 13.25
N SER A 34 5.53 -2.90 13.31
CA SER A 34 4.36 -2.18 13.79
C SER A 34 3.14 -2.51 12.93
N GLU A 35 2.05 -2.93 13.56
CA GLU A 35 0.74 -3.14 12.92
C GLU A 35 -0.11 -1.85 12.92
N ARG A 36 0.37 -0.78 13.55
CA ARG A 36 -0.40 0.46 13.76
C ARG A 36 -0.19 1.46 12.64
N THR A 37 -1.30 2.03 12.16
CA THR A 37 -1.34 3.18 11.23
C THR A 37 -0.44 2.98 10.01
N LEU A 38 -0.72 1.90 9.29
CA LEU A 38 0.08 1.47 8.16
C LEU A 38 -0.39 2.12 6.85
N SER A 39 0.58 2.57 6.05
CA SER A 39 0.40 3.09 4.69
C SER A 39 1.09 2.18 3.68
N CYS A 40 0.56 2.16 2.44
CA CYS A 40 1.25 1.52 1.33
C CYS A 40 2.26 2.50 0.75
N HIS A 41 3.50 2.07 0.63
CA HIS A 41 4.57 2.78 -0.06
C HIS A 41 4.92 2.01 -1.33
N ARG A 42 5.09 2.70 -2.46
CA ARG A 42 5.62 2.08 -3.68
C ARG A 42 7.13 2.00 -3.62
N LYS A 43 7.70 0.83 -3.89
CA LYS A 43 9.15 0.61 -3.90
C LYS A 43 9.87 1.52 -4.90
N ASP A 44 9.24 1.84 -6.03
CA ASP A 44 9.82 2.76 -7.03
C ASP A 44 9.85 4.26 -6.61
N GLY A 45 9.38 4.60 -5.40
CA GLY A 45 9.37 5.96 -4.88
C GLY A 45 8.41 6.92 -5.59
N LYS A 46 7.64 6.46 -6.60
CA LYS A 46 6.75 7.32 -7.38
C LYS A 46 5.51 7.68 -6.58
N SER A 47 5.09 8.94 -6.73
CA SER A 47 3.82 9.41 -6.16
C SER A 47 2.64 8.59 -6.70
N HIS A 48 1.73 8.21 -5.81
CA HIS A 48 0.55 7.44 -6.16
C HIS A 48 -0.67 7.87 -5.37
N MET A 49 -1.86 7.57 -5.91
CA MET A 49 -3.08 7.69 -5.14
C MET A 49 -3.14 6.58 -4.07
N ARG A 50 -3.75 6.88 -2.92
CA ARG A 50 -4.02 5.86 -1.90
C ARG A 50 -4.87 4.74 -2.52
N ILE A 51 -4.51 3.47 -2.27
CA ILE A 51 -5.25 2.30 -2.76
C ILE A 51 -6.74 2.36 -2.40
N ALA A 52 -7.07 2.88 -1.21
CA ALA A 52 -8.45 3.08 -0.77
C ALA A 52 -9.27 4.06 -1.65
N LYS A 53 -8.59 4.98 -2.37
CA LYS A 53 -9.21 5.97 -3.27
C LYS A 53 -9.25 5.53 -4.73
N LEU A 54 -8.55 4.46 -5.10
CA LEU A 54 -8.58 3.91 -6.46
C LEU A 54 -9.94 3.27 -6.75
N THR A 55 -10.39 3.31 -8.01
CA THR A 55 -11.52 2.47 -8.46
C THR A 55 -11.13 1.00 -8.43
N LEU A 56 -12.12 0.08 -8.43
CA LEU A 56 -11.83 -1.35 -8.48
C LEU A 56 -10.97 -1.77 -9.67
N ARG A 57 -11.25 -1.20 -10.85
CA ARG A 57 -10.47 -1.48 -12.07
C ARG A 57 -9.03 -1.00 -11.95
N GLN A 58 -8.78 0.08 -11.20
CA GLN A 58 -7.42 0.56 -10.95
C GLN A 58 -6.69 -0.34 -9.94
N VAL A 59 -7.34 -0.72 -8.83
CA VAL A 59 -6.74 -1.65 -7.85
C VAL A 59 -6.33 -2.97 -8.51
N GLN A 60 -7.15 -3.50 -9.43
CA GLN A 60 -6.83 -4.74 -10.16
C GLN A 60 -5.66 -4.60 -11.15
N LYS A 61 -5.22 -3.39 -11.48
CA LYS A 61 -4.06 -3.14 -12.34
C LYS A 61 -2.78 -2.91 -11.54
N GLU A 62 -2.91 -2.64 -10.23
CA GLU A 62 -1.75 -2.53 -9.36
C GLU A 62 -1.16 -3.91 -9.10
N ASN A 63 0.17 -4.03 -9.15
CA ASN A 63 0.89 -5.22 -8.71
C ASN A 63 1.21 -5.08 -7.21
N PRO A 64 0.69 -5.93 -6.32
CA PRO A 64 0.96 -5.83 -4.88
C PRO A 64 2.45 -5.88 -4.52
N GLU A 65 3.28 -6.61 -5.28
CA GLU A 65 4.72 -6.77 -5.03
C GLU A 65 5.52 -5.47 -5.19
N ASP A 66 4.96 -4.50 -5.92
CA ASP A 66 5.54 -3.16 -6.11
C ASP A 66 5.36 -2.28 -4.86
N TYR A 67 4.62 -2.78 -3.85
CA TYR A 67 4.29 -2.06 -2.64
C TYR A 67 4.84 -2.76 -1.40
N VAL A 68 5.00 -1.97 -0.34
CA VAL A 68 5.23 -2.46 1.02
C VAL A 68 4.32 -1.74 2.01
N ARG A 69 4.15 -2.32 3.20
CA ARG A 69 3.53 -1.64 4.34
C ARG A 69 4.58 -0.97 5.20
N LEU A 70 4.37 0.30 5.49
CA LEU A 70 5.19 1.06 6.42
C LEU A 70 4.30 1.79 7.42
N CYS A 71 4.70 1.81 8.69
CA CYS A 71 4.10 2.72 9.65
C CYS A 71 4.45 4.16 9.28
N PHE A 72 3.68 5.14 9.78
CA PHE A 72 3.88 6.55 9.42
C PHE A 72 5.33 7.04 9.59
N ARG A 73 6.01 6.64 10.68
CA ARG A 73 7.41 7.03 10.95
C ARG A 73 8.37 6.46 9.91
N CYS A 74 8.29 5.16 9.64
CA CYS A 74 9.14 4.50 8.64
C CYS A 74 8.83 5.01 7.22
N HIS A 75 7.55 5.21 6.91
CA HIS A 75 7.12 5.76 5.61
C HIS A 75 7.71 7.14 5.35
N TYR A 76 7.70 8.02 6.35
CA TYR A 76 8.33 9.33 6.26
C TYR A 76 9.85 9.22 6.10
N GLY A 77 10.49 8.35 6.90
CA GLY A 77 11.94 8.11 6.82
C GLY A 77 12.37 7.65 5.43
N VAL A 78 11.66 6.71 4.83
CA VAL A 78 11.92 6.21 3.47
C VAL A 78 11.85 7.34 2.44
N HIS A 79 10.76 8.11 2.42
CA HIS A 79 10.67 9.24 1.50
C HIS A 79 11.77 10.28 1.75
N TRP A 80 12.17 10.49 3.00
CA TRP A 80 13.25 11.42 3.33
C TRP A 80 14.59 10.93 2.76
N VAL A 81 14.96 9.66 2.97
CA VAL A 81 16.23 9.13 2.45
C VAL A 81 16.24 9.07 0.92
N MET A 82 15.15 8.61 0.29
CA MET A 82 15.01 8.60 -1.18
C MET A 82 15.16 10.01 -1.77
N LYS A 83 14.52 11.01 -1.13
CA LYS A 83 14.54 12.40 -1.62
C LYS A 83 15.89 13.08 -1.42
N HIS A 84 16.54 12.87 -0.27
CA HIS A 84 17.73 13.65 0.11
C HIS A 84 19.05 12.97 -0.26
N PHE A 85 19.08 11.64 -0.31
CA PHE A 85 20.27 10.86 -0.65
C PHE A 85 20.15 10.18 -2.01
N GLY A 86 18.96 10.22 -2.65
CA GLY A 86 18.75 9.58 -3.94
C GLY A 86 18.70 8.06 -3.88
N LEU A 87 18.58 7.47 -2.68
CA LEU A 87 18.60 6.02 -2.51
C LEU A 87 17.38 5.36 -3.18
N THR A 88 17.59 4.23 -3.84
CA THR A 88 16.50 3.36 -4.30
C THR A 88 15.95 2.53 -3.14
N TRP A 89 14.84 1.84 -3.38
CA TRP A 89 14.27 0.94 -2.38
C TRP A 89 15.21 -0.23 -2.07
N GLU A 90 15.84 -0.78 -3.10
CA GLU A 90 16.79 -1.89 -3.00
C GLU A 90 17.98 -1.50 -2.13
N GLU A 91 18.56 -0.31 -2.34
CA GLU A 91 19.65 0.20 -1.50
C GLU A 91 19.21 0.36 -0.04
N ILE A 92 17.98 0.83 0.22
CA ILE A 92 17.46 0.96 1.58
C ILE A 92 17.28 -0.41 2.25
N GLU A 93 16.79 -1.42 1.51
CA GLU A 93 16.66 -2.78 2.01
C GLU A 93 18.01 -3.39 2.39
N GLU A 94 19.06 -3.16 1.59
CA GLU A 94 20.42 -3.63 1.89
C GLU A 94 21.03 -3.03 3.17
N PHE A 95 20.63 -1.82 3.57
CA PHE A 95 21.11 -1.20 4.81
C PHE A 95 20.39 -1.65 6.08
N ILE A 96 19.15 -2.13 5.95
CA ILE A 96 18.27 -2.45 7.08
C ILE A 96 18.17 -3.97 7.31
N GLY A 97 18.35 -4.78 6.26
CA GLY A 97 18.43 -6.25 6.33
C GLY A 97 19.77 -6.76 6.87
#